data_AF-A0A7X9P1W0-F1
#
_entry.id   AF-A0A7X9P1W0-F1
#
_cell.length_a   1.000
_cell.length_b   1.000
_cell.length_c   1.000
_cell.angle_alpha   90.00
_cell.angle_beta   90.00
_cell.angle_gamma   90.00
#
_symmetry.space_group_name_H-M   'P 1'
#
loop_
_entity.id
_entity.type
_entity.pdbx_description
1 polymer ?
#
loop_
_entity_poly.entity_id
_entity_poly.type
_entity_poly.pdbx_seq_one_letter_code
_entity_poly.pdbx_strand_id
1 'polypeptide(L)'
;MNKKDLAGKTLVYAYDNGESYQLDFEEKLVKWTCIAGSAKGYSGTEIYDFAEVAPDILFVSWLEKSREVVSAVFNLNTMKVFCSYVYEMEKHQWEGKIISFSGR
;
A
#
# COMPACT_ATOMS: atom_id res chain seq x y z
N MET A 1 -7.69 -8.24 -12.05
CA MET A 1 -7.15 -6.87 -12.15
C MET A 1 -5.73 -6.90 -12.72
N ASN A 2 -5.42 -6.03 -13.68
CA ASN A 2 -4.07 -5.76 -14.14
C ASN A 2 -3.62 -4.36 -13.69
N LYS A 3 -2.32 -4.04 -13.86
CA LYS A 3 -1.75 -2.77 -13.41
C LYS A 3 -2.45 -1.52 -13.98
N LYS A 4 -2.99 -1.58 -15.20
CA LYS A 4 -3.74 -0.45 -15.81
C LYS A 4 -5.10 -0.25 -15.16
N ASP A 5 -5.74 -1.33 -14.70
CA ASP A 5 -7.02 -1.26 -13.99
C ASP A 5 -6.87 -0.59 -12.60
N LEU A 6 -5.64 -0.57 -12.06
CA LEU A 6 -5.29 0.07 -10.80
C LEU A 6 -5.08 1.58 -10.95
N ALA A 7 -4.68 2.05 -12.14
CA ALA A 7 -4.45 3.47 -12.39
C ALA A 7 -5.76 4.27 -12.18
N GLY A 8 -5.67 5.38 -11.44
CA GLY A 8 -6.82 6.19 -11.04
C GLY A 8 -7.58 5.64 -9.83
N LYS A 9 -7.16 4.51 -9.24
CA LYS A 9 -7.71 4.02 -7.97
C LYS A 9 -6.94 4.62 -6.79
N THR A 10 -7.69 4.82 -5.71
CA THR A 10 -7.19 5.18 -4.38
C THR A 10 -7.54 4.07 -3.41
N LEU A 11 -6.55 3.59 -2.66
CA LEU A 11 -6.69 2.59 -1.60
C LEU A 11 -6.32 3.22 -0.26
N VAL A 12 -7.23 3.16 0.71
CA VAL A 12 -6.97 3.60 2.08
C VAL A 12 -6.99 2.38 3.00
N TYR A 13 -5.98 2.25 3.85
CA TYR A 13 -5.88 1.16 4.80
C TYR A 13 -5.32 1.64 6.15
N ALA A 14 -5.58 0.87 7.20
CA ALA A 14 -5.08 1.12 8.54
C ALA A 14 -4.50 -0.18 9.12
N TYR A 15 -3.28 -0.10 9.65
CA TYR A 15 -2.65 -1.16 10.43
C TYR A 15 -3.21 -1.22 11.84
N ASP A 16 -3.08 -2.37 12.49
CA ASP A 16 -3.55 -2.59 13.86
C ASP A 16 -2.78 -1.77 14.90
N ASN A 17 -1.58 -1.25 14.55
CA ASN A 17 -0.81 -0.34 15.39
C ASN A 17 -1.36 1.11 15.42
N GLY A 18 -2.42 1.39 14.67
CA GLY A 18 -3.07 2.71 14.61
C GLY A 18 -2.55 3.62 13.49
N GLU A 19 -1.53 3.20 12.74
CA GLU A 19 -1.06 3.94 11.56
C GLU A 19 -1.94 3.65 10.35
N SER A 20 -2.12 4.64 9.49
CA SER A 20 -2.94 4.50 8.29
C SER A 20 -2.39 5.28 7.12
N TYR A 21 -2.64 4.75 5.93
CA TYR A 21 -2.04 5.22 4.69
C TYR A 21 -3.07 5.27 3.57
N GLN A 22 -2.87 6.23 2.68
CA GLN A 22 -3.53 6.33 1.39
C GLN A 22 -2.51 6.02 0.29
N LEU A 23 -2.91 5.18 -0.66
CA LEU A 23 -2.19 4.91 -1.90
C LEU A 23 -3.01 5.43 -3.07
N ASP A 24 -2.47 6.38 -3.83
CA ASP A 24 -3.03 6.83 -5.10
C ASP A 24 -2.20 6.22 -6.23
N PHE A 25 -2.85 5.43 -7.08
CA PHE A 25 -2.19 4.67 -8.12
C PHE A 25 -2.25 5.39 -9.48
N GLU A 26 -1.10 5.51 -10.12
CA GLU A 26 -0.94 5.82 -11.54
C GLU A 26 -0.45 4.58 -12.30
N GLU A 27 -0.31 4.66 -13.62
CA GLU A 27 0.14 3.52 -14.43
C GLU A 27 1.51 2.96 -14.02
N LYS A 28 2.42 3.83 -13.56
CA LYS A 28 3.80 3.46 -13.19
C LYS A 28 4.18 3.86 -11.78
N LEU A 29 3.46 4.82 -11.21
CA LEU A 29 3.80 5.43 -9.93
C LEU A 29 2.71 5.13 -8.90
N VAL A 30 3.12 4.98 -7.65
CA VAL A 30 2.21 5.04 -6.50
C VAL A 30 2.61 6.25 -5.69
N LYS A 31 1.63 7.07 -5.33
CA LYS A 31 1.80 8.09 -4.31
C LYS A 31 1.26 7.54 -3.00
N TRP A 32 2.12 7.36 -2.01
CA TRP A 32 1.72 7.00 -0.67
C TRP A 32 1.65 8.24 0.21
N THR A 33 0.71 8.28 1.15
CA THR A 33 0.59 9.35 2.16
C THR A 33 0.18 8.74 3.48
N CYS A 34 0.95 8.99 4.55
CA CYS A 34 0.57 8.61 5.90
C CYS A 34 -0.48 9.61 6.43
N ILE A 35 -1.69 9.12 6.69
CA ILE A 35 -2.86 9.95 7.08
C ILE A 35 -3.10 9.96 8.60
N ALA A 36 -2.63 8.93 9.32
CA ALA A 36 -2.54 8.89 10.78
C ALA A 36 -1.38 8.02 11.24
N GLY A 37 -0.83 8.31 12.42
CA GLY A 37 0.35 7.63 12.95
C GLY A 37 1.48 8.59 13.29
N SER A 38 2.64 8.03 13.61
CA SER A 38 3.85 8.79 13.95
C SER A 38 4.36 9.61 12.76
N ALA A 39 4.22 9.07 11.55
CA ALA A 39 4.63 9.67 10.29
C ALA A 39 3.51 10.47 9.59
N LYS A 40 2.46 10.90 10.31
CA LYS A 40 1.33 11.62 9.71
C LYS A 40 1.80 12.85 8.93
N GLY A 41 1.33 12.97 7.69
CA GLY A 41 1.66 14.07 6.78
C GLY A 41 2.88 13.80 5.89
N TYR A 42 3.65 12.74 6.15
CA TYR A 42 4.70 12.27 5.24
C TYR A 42 4.08 11.57 4.03
N SER A 43 4.72 11.75 2.88
CA SER A 43 4.29 11.18 1.60
C SER A 43 5.48 10.98 0.68
N GLY A 44 5.33 10.08 -0.28
CA GLY A 44 6.31 9.83 -1.33
C GLY A 44 5.64 9.39 -2.62
N THR A 45 6.37 9.47 -3.73
CA THR A 45 5.94 8.98 -5.04
C THR A 45 7.01 8.09 -5.60
N GLU A 46 6.67 6.82 -5.81
CA GLU A 46 7.63 5.76 -6.13
C GLU A 46 7.16 4.91 -7.30
N ILE A 47 8.11 4.27 -7.99
CA ILE A 47 7.80 3.20 -8.93
C ILE A 47 7.41 1.98 -8.11
N TYR A 48 6.31 1.32 -8.50
CA TYR A 48 5.81 0.14 -7.82
C TYR A 48 5.68 -1.05 -8.75
N ASP A 49 5.76 -2.24 -8.18
CA ASP A 49 5.38 -3.50 -8.81
C ASP A 49 3.99 -3.93 -8.35
N PHE A 50 3.30 -4.68 -9.22
CA PHE A 50 1.94 -5.13 -9.00
C PHE A 50 1.74 -6.54 -9.56
N ALA A 51 1.06 -7.38 -8.79
CA ALA A 51 0.50 -8.63 -9.26
C ALA A 51 -0.85 -8.88 -8.58
N GLU A 52 -1.86 -9.30 -9.35
CA GLU A 52 -3.04 -9.94 -8.76
C GLU A 52 -2.69 -11.42 -8.55
N VAL A 53 -2.56 -11.83 -7.29
CA VAL A 53 -2.09 -13.19 -6.94
C VAL A 53 -3.23 -14.22 -6.87
N ALA A 54 -4.46 -13.73 -6.76
CA ALA A 54 -5.73 -14.45 -6.87
C ALA A 54 -6.84 -13.40 -7.11
N PRO A 55 -8.05 -13.78 -7.57
CA PRO A 55 -9.13 -12.82 -7.79
C PRO A 55 -9.35 -11.89 -6.58
N ASP A 56 -9.21 -10.58 -6.81
CA ASP A 56 -9.38 -9.54 -5.79
C ASP A 56 -8.38 -9.61 -4.61
N ILE A 57 -7.22 -10.25 -4.83
CA ILE A 57 -6.07 -10.26 -3.92
C ILE A 57 -4.87 -9.64 -4.64
N LEU A 58 -4.50 -8.44 -4.20
CA LEU A 58 -3.49 -7.61 -4.85
C LEU A 58 -2.18 -7.65 -4.07
N PHE A 59 -1.07 -7.93 -4.74
CA PHE A 59 0.28 -7.71 -4.24
C PHE A 59 0.84 -6.42 -4.82
N VAL A 60 1.33 -5.54 -3.97
CA VAL A 60 1.93 -4.25 -4.33
C VAL A 60 3.25 -4.09 -3.57
N SER A 61 4.32 -3.72 -4.27
CA SER A 61 5.60 -3.42 -3.62
C SER A 61 6.29 -2.22 -4.24
N TRP A 62 7.04 -1.46 -3.43
CA TRP A 62 7.87 -0.36 -3.91
C TRP A 62 9.12 -0.21 -3.03
N LEU A 63 10.11 0.50 -3.57
CA LEU A 63 11.29 0.97 -2.85
C LEU A 63 11.16 2.49 -2.72
N GLU A 64 11.12 2.98 -1.49
CA GLU A 64 11.10 4.40 -1.20
C GLU A 64 12.48 5.03 -1.41
N LYS A 65 12.51 6.33 -1.71
CA LYS A 65 13.77 7.10 -1.78
C LYS A 65 14.56 7.08 -0.47
N SER A 66 13.89 6.89 0.66
CA SER A 66 14.51 6.69 1.99
C SER A 66 15.20 5.33 2.14
N ARG A 67 15.10 4.46 1.12
CA ARG A 67 15.57 3.07 1.08
C ARG A 67 14.71 2.09 1.88
N GLU A 68 13.48 2.46 2.19
CA GLU A 68 12.49 1.54 2.73
C GLU A 68 11.90 0.67 1.62
N VAL A 69 11.94 -0.64 1.80
CA VAL A 69 11.25 -1.58 0.90
C VAL A 69 9.91 -1.91 1.53
N VAL A 70 8.82 -1.68 0.80
CA VAL A 70 7.47 -2.00 1.25
C VAL A 70 6.89 -3.09 0.35
N SER A 71 6.24 -4.08 0.95
CA SER A 71 5.52 -5.15 0.26
C SER A 71 4.22 -5.43 0.98
N ALA A 72 3.10 -5.23 0.29
CA ALA A 72 1.77 -5.34 0.86
C ALA A 72 0.88 -6.28 0.02
N VAL A 73 0.09 -7.08 0.72
CA VAL A 73 -1.01 -7.88 0.15
C VAL A 73 -2.33 -7.29 0.63
N PHE A 74 -3.16 -6.86 -0.31
CA PHE A 74 -4.51 -6.35 -0.09
C PHE A 74 -5.51 -7.40 -0.54
N ASN A 75 -6.27 -7.96 0.40
CA ASN A 75 -7.35 -8.89 0.11
C ASN A 75 -8.69 -8.13 0.16
N LEU A 76 -9.21 -7.75 -1.00
CA LEU A 76 -10.43 -6.96 -1.13
C LEU A 76 -11.68 -7.77 -0.75
N ASN A 77 -11.65 -9.10 -0.89
CA ASN A 77 -12.74 -9.98 -0.48
C ASN A 77 -12.99 -9.94 1.04
N THR A 78 -11.92 -9.76 1.82
CA THR A 78 -11.97 -9.76 3.29
C THR A 78 -11.72 -8.39 3.91
N MET A 79 -11.40 -7.39 3.08
CA MET A 79 -10.99 -6.05 3.48
C MET A 79 -9.79 -6.06 4.46
N LYS A 80 -8.81 -6.94 4.22
CA LYS A 80 -7.59 -7.07 5.05
C LYS A 80 -6.34 -6.67 4.29
N VAL A 81 -5.36 -6.14 5.01
CA VAL A 81 -4.00 -5.90 4.51
C VAL A 81 -2.98 -6.63 5.35
N PHE A 82 -1.97 -7.19 4.70
CA PHE A 82 -0.75 -7.71 5.32
C PHE A 82 0.43 -6.97 4.70
N CYS A 83 1.24 -6.31 5.50
CA CYS A 83 2.42 -5.59 5.03
C CYS A 83 3.68 -6.11 5.69
N SER A 84 4.74 -6.18 4.90
CA SER A 84 6.11 -6.28 5.38
C SER A 84 6.87 -5.07 4.83
N TYR A 85 7.57 -4.35 5.70
CA TYR A 85 8.51 -3.34 5.27
C TYR A 85 9.85 -3.49 5.98
N VAL A 86 10.91 -2.98 5.35
CA VAL A 86 12.26 -2.98 5.92
C VAL A 86 12.77 -1.55 6.01
N TYR A 87 13.12 -1.11 7.21
CA TYR A 87 13.74 0.19 7.50
C TYR A 87 15.06 -0.03 8.22
N GLU A 88 16.16 0.56 7.73
CA GLU A 88 17.50 0.46 8.36
C GLU A 88 17.94 -0.98 8.73
N MET A 89 17.54 -1.97 7.93
CA MET A 89 17.73 -3.42 8.13
C MET A 89 16.78 -4.12 9.12
N GLU A 90 15.91 -3.39 9.81
CA GLU A 90 14.86 -3.98 10.63
C GLU A 90 13.65 -4.31 9.77
N LYS A 91 13.18 -5.56 9.89
CA LYS A 91 11.96 -6.02 9.25
C LYS A 91 10.78 -5.79 10.18
N HIS A 92 9.77 -5.09 9.68
CA HIS A 92 8.50 -4.88 10.33
C HIS A 92 7.40 -5.63 9.58
N GLN A 93 6.43 -6.16 10.32
CA GLN A 93 5.26 -6.81 9.76
C GLN A 93 4.02 -6.33 10.48
N TRP A 94 3.00 -5.96 9.71
CA TRP A 94 1.73 -5.50 10.25
C TRP A 94 0.57 -6.10 9.49
N GLU A 95 -0.46 -6.43 10.24
CA GLU A 95 -1.80 -6.69 9.73
C GLU A 95 -2.66 -5.45 9.90
N GLY A 96 -3.75 -5.41 9.16
CA GLY A 96 -4.72 -4.34 9.28
C GLY A 96 -5.93 -4.56 8.39
N LYS A 97 -6.69 -3.48 8.24
CA LYS A 97 -7.90 -3.44 7.44
C LYS A 97 -7.81 -2.43 6.31
N ILE A 98 -8.42 -2.78 5.18
CA ILE A 98 -8.70 -1.85 4.11
C ILE A 98 -9.91 -1.04 4.55
N ILE A 99 -9.80 0.28 4.47
CA ILE A 99 -10.88 1.23 4.78
C ILE A 99 -11.71 1.49 3.53
N SER A 100 -11.05 1.71 2.39
CA SER A 100 -11.71 1.89 1.11
C SER A 100 -10.79 1.53 -0.04
N PHE A 101 -11.42 1.13 -1.15
CA PHE A 101 -10.77 1.00 -2.44
C PHE A 101 -11.74 1.57 -3.48
N SER A 102 -11.39 2.71 -4.06
CA SER A 102 -12.31 3.53 -4.84
C SER A 102 -11.61 4.24 -5.98
N GLY A 103 -12.35 4.63 -7.01
CA GLY A 103 -11.84 5.32 -8.18
C GLY A 103 -12.65 4.89 -9.40
N ARG A 104 -12.89 5.80 -10.35
CA ARG A 104 -13.61 5.51 -11.60
C ARG A 104 -12.72 4.71 -12.52
#